data_AF-A0A1I7U8S6-F1
#
_entry.id   AF-A0A1I7U8S6-F1
#
_cell.length_a   1.000
_cell.length_b   1.000
_cell.length_c   1.000
_cell.angle_alpha   90.00
_cell.angle_beta   90.00
_cell.angle_gamma   90.00
#
_symmetry.space_group_name_H-M   'P 1'
#
loop_
_entity.id
_entity.type
_entity.pdbx_description
1 polymer ?
#
loop_
_entity_poly.entity_id
_entity_poly.type
_entity_poly.pdbx_seq_one_letter_code
_entity_poly.pdbx_strand_id
1 'polypeptide(L)'
;MDIPSFPDDRELDIIQQKYPSNPQKPQMIINKGPIGDGQVPIEDGLLEPLDYEYPDVPMLPEVWNDNNGIPQNNKWAGPLEPIELDPKLEAKRKQNKKDAAKCLQKKKDQHSKNKKKAEDLKTAVESRKSANQFWENQLSFAVENVFIPCLGNNNLNPDEVYGFQQNLESQKDFIAQEIQKEMEIDGKLAEVAEKLQVVNEELAIAQYNKDNKKVMAVQLKLDERTFESRLTRKKQKQETIFYEHKAILFEYEIKHQDRLSIFLNRYWNHFYPTLWNILSNHPPPIVLDHAQRTGTTEQLFQLRELLFNPG
;
A
#
# COMPACT_ATOMS: atom_id res chain seq x y z
N MET A 1 5.33 -23.94 4.70
CA MET A 1 4.99 -23.09 3.53
C MET A 1 3.73 -22.37 3.96
N ASP A 2 3.89 -21.15 4.47
CA ASP A 2 2.82 -20.46 5.17
C ASP A 2 2.13 -19.49 4.21
N ILE A 3 0.85 -19.73 4.00
CA ILE A 3 -0.05 -18.89 3.20
C ILE A 3 -0.37 -17.65 4.04
N PRO A 4 -0.23 -16.42 3.53
CA PRO A 4 -0.63 -15.24 4.30
C PRO A 4 -2.16 -15.24 4.49
N SER A 5 -2.59 -15.24 5.75
CA SER A 5 -3.99 -15.12 6.16
C SER A 5 -4.59 -13.82 5.63
N PHE A 6 -5.75 -13.92 4.99
CA PHE A 6 -6.61 -12.77 4.73
C PHE A 6 -7.10 -12.17 6.07
N PRO A 7 -7.40 -10.86 6.12
CA PRO A 7 -8.01 -10.25 7.30
C PRO A 7 -9.38 -10.87 7.57
N ASP A 8 -9.66 -11.09 8.85
CA ASP A 8 -10.87 -11.72 9.38
C ASP A 8 -12.11 -10.85 9.08
N ASP A 9 -13.27 -11.45 8.86
CA ASP A 9 -14.49 -10.77 8.36
C ASP A 9 -14.94 -9.60 9.27
N ARG A 10 -14.52 -9.62 10.54
CA ARG A 10 -14.75 -8.52 11.51
C ARG A 10 -14.01 -7.22 11.17
N GLU A 11 -12.85 -7.29 10.50
CA GLU A 11 -12.12 -6.09 10.06
C GLU A 11 -12.78 -5.43 8.85
N LEU A 12 -13.49 -6.21 8.02
CA LEU A 12 -14.28 -5.71 6.89
C LEU A 12 -15.56 -5.01 7.36
N ASP A 13 -16.20 -5.53 8.41
CA ASP A 13 -17.42 -4.92 9.00
C ASP A 13 -17.14 -3.55 9.65
N ILE A 14 -15.97 -3.35 10.28
CA ILE A 14 -15.57 -2.06 10.87
C ILE A 14 -15.37 -0.99 9.78
N ILE A 15 -14.89 -1.40 8.59
CA ILE A 15 -14.73 -0.50 7.44
C ILE A 15 -16.08 -0.15 6.81
N GLN A 16 -17.03 -1.10 6.74
CA GLN A 16 -18.38 -0.84 6.24
C GLN A 16 -19.21 0.05 7.19
N GLN A 17 -19.00 -0.04 8.50
CA GLN A 17 -19.68 0.83 9.48
C GLN A 17 -19.17 2.29 9.46
N LYS A 18 -17.91 2.53 9.08
CA LYS A 18 -17.34 3.89 8.95
C LYS A 18 -17.79 4.64 7.70
N TYR A 19 -18.27 3.94 6.67
CA TYR A 19 -18.70 4.53 5.41
C TYR A 19 -20.07 3.96 5.00
N PRO A 20 -21.19 4.49 5.54
CA PRO A 20 -22.51 4.01 5.16
C PRO A 20 -22.73 4.22 3.67
N SER A 21 -22.90 3.10 2.96
CA SER A 21 -23.20 3.04 1.54
C SER A 21 -24.55 3.70 1.26
N ASN A 22 -24.52 4.94 0.79
CA ASN A 22 -25.69 5.57 0.21
C ASN A 22 -25.95 4.96 -1.18
N PRO A 23 -27.08 4.28 -1.43
CA PRO A 23 -27.33 3.63 -2.70
C PRO A 23 -27.93 4.64 -3.68
N GLN A 24 -27.10 5.56 -4.18
CA GLN A 24 -27.45 6.31 -5.39
C GLN A 24 -26.67 5.74 -6.56
N LYS A 25 -27.41 5.18 -7.52
CA LYS A 25 -26.91 4.77 -8.83
C LYS A 25 -25.98 5.87 -9.37
N PRO A 26 -24.73 5.56 -9.77
CA PRO A 26 -23.84 6.57 -10.30
C PRO A 26 -24.41 7.12 -11.61
N GLN A 27 -24.86 8.37 -11.56
CA GLN A 27 -25.08 9.18 -12.76
C GLN A 27 -23.71 9.58 -13.30
N MET A 28 -23.47 9.31 -14.58
CA MET A 28 -22.25 9.73 -15.26
C MET A 28 -22.18 11.26 -15.30
N ILE A 29 -21.22 11.85 -14.59
CA ILE A 29 -20.81 13.22 -14.80
C ILE A 29 -19.51 13.19 -15.61
N ILE A 30 -19.61 13.58 -16.88
CA ILE A 30 -18.47 13.76 -17.77
C ILE A 30 -17.99 15.20 -17.58
N ASN A 31 -16.91 15.40 -16.82
CA ASN A 31 -16.17 16.67 -16.82
C ASN A 31 -14.90 16.52 -17.63
N LYS A 32 -14.85 17.24 -18.76
CA LYS A 32 -13.67 17.43 -19.62
C LYS A 32 -12.88 18.64 -19.10
N GLY A 33 -11.60 18.44 -18.80
CA GLY A 33 -10.64 19.51 -18.54
C GLY A 33 -9.21 18.95 -18.43
N PRO A 34 -8.19 19.55 -19.08
CA PRO A 34 -6.92 18.87 -19.36
C PRO A 34 -5.85 19.18 -18.32
N ILE A 35 -5.09 18.17 -17.89
CA ILE A 35 -3.77 18.37 -17.28
C ILE A 35 -2.81 17.41 -17.98
N GLY A 36 -1.85 18.01 -18.68
CA GLY A 36 -0.86 17.32 -19.48
C GLY A 36 0.24 16.75 -18.61
N ASP A 37 0.45 15.45 -18.78
CA ASP A 37 1.78 14.88 -18.89
C ASP A 37 1.85 14.30 -20.31
N GLY A 38 3.00 14.44 -20.98
CA GLY A 38 3.26 14.02 -22.37
C GLY A 38 3.18 12.50 -22.61
N GLN A 39 2.15 11.85 -22.09
CA GLN A 39 1.68 10.53 -22.47
C GLN A 39 0.63 10.74 -23.56
N VAL A 40 0.81 10.08 -24.70
CA VAL A 40 -0.35 9.79 -25.54
C VAL A 40 -1.22 8.88 -24.68
N PRO A 41 -2.44 9.29 -24.26
CA PRO A 41 -3.35 8.35 -23.66
C PRO A 41 -3.53 7.24 -24.68
N ILE A 42 -3.16 6.02 -24.32
CA ILE A 42 -3.84 4.89 -24.94
C ILE A 42 -5.24 4.98 -24.34
N GLU A 43 -6.10 5.78 -24.97
CA GLU A 43 -7.53 5.54 -24.88
C GLU A 43 -7.68 4.04 -25.12
N ASP A 44 -8.39 3.35 -24.23
CA ASP A 44 -9.03 2.07 -24.58
C ASP A 44 -10.09 2.39 -25.65
N GLY A 45 -9.65 2.88 -26.80
CA GLY A 45 -10.43 3.11 -27.97
C GLY A 45 -10.89 1.75 -28.45
N LEU A 46 -12.19 1.62 -28.64
CA LEU A 46 -12.74 0.80 -29.71
C LEU A 46 -11.76 0.85 -30.87
N LEU A 47 -11.32 -0.30 -31.36
CA LEU A 47 -10.82 -0.36 -32.73
C LEU A 47 -11.91 0.32 -33.56
N GLU A 48 -11.64 1.52 -34.07
CA GLU A 48 -12.50 2.13 -35.07
C GLU A 48 -12.72 1.05 -36.13
N PRO A 49 -13.97 0.82 -36.56
CA PRO A 49 -14.18 -0.01 -37.73
C PRO A 49 -13.32 0.63 -38.84
N LEU A 50 -12.38 -0.14 -39.37
CA LEU A 50 -11.74 0.21 -40.62
C LEU A 50 -12.89 0.39 -41.61
N ASP A 51 -13.14 1.62 -42.04
CA ASP A 51 -13.94 1.92 -43.22
C ASP A 51 -13.20 1.30 -44.41
N TYR A 52 -13.40 -0.01 -44.60
CA TYR A 52 -13.13 -0.69 -45.84
C TYR A 52 -14.26 -0.25 -46.78
N GLU A 53 -13.99 0.76 -47.62
CA GLU A 53 -14.64 0.81 -48.92
C GLU A 53 -14.23 -0.48 -49.64
N TYR A 54 -15.12 -1.48 -49.61
CA TYR A 54 -15.05 -2.59 -50.53
C TYR A 54 -15.12 -1.99 -51.95
N PRO A 55 -14.16 -2.24 -52.84
CA PRO A 55 -14.37 -1.94 -54.24
C PRO A 55 -15.60 -2.72 -54.69
N ASP A 56 -16.54 -2.06 -55.38
CA ASP A 56 -17.77 -2.64 -55.93
C ASP A 56 -17.46 -3.96 -56.65
N VAL A 57 -17.66 -5.08 -55.94
CA VAL A 57 -17.71 -6.40 -56.56
C VAL A 57 -19.15 -6.56 -57.06
N PRO A 58 -19.39 -6.74 -58.36
CA PRO A 58 -20.74 -6.88 -58.88
C PRO A 58 -21.44 -8.06 -58.17
N MET A 59 -22.60 -7.78 -57.57
CA MET A 59 -23.49 -8.79 -57.00
C MET A 59 -23.79 -9.84 -58.07
N LEU A 60 -23.32 -11.07 -57.85
CA LEU A 60 -23.81 -12.23 -58.60
C LEU A 60 -25.19 -12.62 -58.04
N PRO A 61 -26.15 -13.05 -58.89
CA PRO A 61 -27.54 -13.22 -58.47
C PRO A 61 -27.70 -14.36 -57.46
N GLU A 62 -28.55 -14.13 -56.46
CA GLU A 62 -29.07 -15.17 -55.58
C GLU A 62 -29.77 -16.26 -56.41
N VAL A 63 -29.30 -17.50 -56.26
CA VAL A 63 -30.08 -18.69 -56.64
C VAL A 63 -30.33 -19.50 -55.38
N TRP A 64 -31.58 -19.45 -54.93
CA TRP A 64 -32.13 -20.41 -53.99
C TRP A 64 -32.05 -21.82 -54.57
N ASN A 65 -31.55 -22.79 -53.81
CA ASN A 65 -31.94 -24.19 -54.03
C ASN A 65 -31.82 -25.02 -52.75
N ASP A 66 -32.98 -25.39 -52.19
CA ASP A 66 -33.13 -26.49 -51.24
C ASP A 66 -33.01 -27.83 -51.99
N ASN A 67 -32.03 -28.66 -51.62
CA ASN A 67 -32.21 -30.10 -51.32
C ASN A 67 -30.89 -30.88 -51.27
N ASN A 68 -30.88 -31.82 -50.30
CA ASN A 68 -30.06 -33.02 -50.17
C ASN A 68 -29.19 -33.44 -51.35
N GLY A 69 -27.87 -33.52 -51.10
CA GLY A 69 -26.95 -34.27 -51.94
C GLY A 69 -25.49 -33.91 -51.65
N ILE A 70 -24.86 -34.64 -50.73
CA ILE A 70 -23.39 -34.73 -50.76
C ILE A 70 -23.02 -35.54 -52.01
N PRO A 71 -22.19 -34.98 -52.88
CA PRO A 71 -20.95 -35.69 -53.17
C PRO A 71 -19.74 -34.76 -53.02
N GLN A 72 -18.75 -35.29 -52.30
CA GLN A 72 -17.39 -34.79 -52.21
C GLN A 72 -16.83 -34.44 -53.59
N ASN A 73 -16.28 -33.22 -53.73
CA ASN A 73 -15.13 -33.02 -54.61
C ASN A 73 -14.25 -31.87 -54.10
N ASN A 74 -13.22 -32.24 -53.33
CA ASN A 74 -12.13 -31.37 -52.91
C ASN A 74 -11.33 -30.88 -54.12
N LYS A 75 -11.62 -29.68 -54.65
CA LYS A 75 -10.76 -29.00 -55.64
C LYS A 75 -10.79 -27.46 -55.56
N TRP A 76 -10.68 -26.88 -54.36
CA TRP A 76 -10.45 -25.43 -54.21
C TRP A 76 -9.38 -25.06 -53.17
N ALA A 77 -8.57 -26.02 -52.72
CA ALA A 77 -7.34 -25.70 -51.99
C ALA A 77 -6.22 -25.37 -53.00
N GLY A 78 -6.35 -24.23 -53.68
CA GLY A 78 -5.17 -23.56 -54.23
C GLY A 78 -4.25 -23.16 -53.07
N PRO A 79 -2.92 -23.15 -53.25
CA PRO A 79 -2.04 -22.62 -52.22
C PRO A 79 -2.46 -21.18 -51.95
N LEU A 80 -2.82 -20.87 -50.70
CA LEU A 80 -2.94 -19.49 -50.24
C LEU A 80 -1.60 -18.84 -50.55
N GLU A 81 -1.56 -17.99 -51.57
CA GLU A 81 -0.39 -17.17 -51.86
C GLU A 81 0.00 -16.46 -50.56
N PRO A 82 1.30 -16.42 -50.18
CA PRO A 82 1.72 -15.68 -49.02
C PRO A 82 1.25 -14.24 -49.21
N ILE A 83 0.34 -13.78 -48.37
CA ILE A 83 -0.03 -12.36 -48.32
C ILE A 83 1.28 -11.65 -47.98
N GLU A 84 1.95 -11.07 -48.98
CA GLU A 84 3.13 -10.24 -48.79
C GLU A 84 2.70 -9.05 -47.94
N LEU A 85 2.96 -9.16 -46.64
CA LEU A 85 2.78 -8.05 -45.73
C LEU A 85 3.70 -6.93 -46.17
N ASP A 86 3.15 -5.74 -46.42
CA ASP A 86 3.92 -4.53 -46.70
C ASP A 86 5.11 -4.46 -45.72
N PRO A 87 6.37 -4.43 -46.21
CA PRO A 87 7.56 -4.39 -45.38
C PRO A 87 7.52 -3.27 -44.32
N LYS A 88 6.83 -2.15 -44.62
CA LYS A 88 6.60 -1.06 -43.68
C LYS A 88 5.67 -1.46 -42.54
N LEU A 89 4.61 -2.22 -42.83
CA LEU A 89 3.69 -2.74 -41.83
C LEU A 89 4.36 -3.78 -40.93
N GLU A 90 5.22 -4.64 -41.49
CA GLU A 90 5.96 -5.64 -40.73
C GLU A 90 7.01 -4.98 -39.80
N ALA A 91 7.72 -3.96 -40.28
CA ALA A 91 8.62 -3.15 -39.46
C ALA A 91 7.88 -2.46 -38.31
N LYS A 92 6.71 -1.86 -38.57
CA LYS A 92 5.86 -1.22 -37.55
C LYS A 92 5.38 -2.23 -36.50
N ARG A 93 4.95 -3.42 -36.91
CA ARG A 93 4.55 -4.51 -35.99
C ARG A 93 5.72 -4.96 -35.10
N LYS A 94 6.92 -5.12 -35.67
CA LYS A 94 8.14 -5.47 -34.91
C LYS A 94 8.49 -4.38 -33.89
N GLN A 95 8.38 -3.12 -34.27
CA GLN A 95 8.63 -1.99 -33.37
C GLN A 95 7.59 -1.94 -32.24
N ASN A 96 6.30 -2.03 -32.54
CA ASN A 96 5.24 -2.08 -31.54
C ASN A 96 5.41 -3.24 -30.56
N LYS A 97 5.85 -4.42 -31.03
CA LYS A 97 6.15 -5.56 -30.16
C LYS A 97 7.29 -5.25 -29.19
N LYS A 98 8.36 -4.59 -29.66
CA LYS A 98 9.47 -4.15 -28.80
C LYS A 98 9.00 -3.12 -27.77
N ASP A 99 8.19 -2.15 -28.18
CA ASP A 99 7.72 -1.09 -27.28
C ASP A 99 6.71 -1.61 -26.25
N ALA A 100 5.84 -2.55 -26.64
CA ALA A 100 4.96 -3.26 -25.71
C ALA A 100 5.75 -4.07 -24.68
N ALA A 101 6.82 -4.77 -25.10
CA ALA A 101 7.69 -5.51 -24.19
C ALA A 101 8.40 -4.58 -23.19
N LYS A 102 8.92 -3.44 -23.67
CA LYS A 102 9.53 -2.41 -22.81
C LYS A 102 8.51 -1.84 -21.81
N CYS A 103 7.29 -1.55 -22.26
CA CYS A 103 6.22 -1.05 -21.40
C CYS A 103 5.85 -2.06 -20.31
N LEU A 104 5.71 -3.34 -20.67
CA LEU A 104 5.45 -4.41 -19.71
C LEU A 104 6.58 -4.54 -18.69
N GLN A 105 7.83 -4.47 -19.14
CA GLN A 105 8.98 -4.53 -18.25
C GLN A 105 9.00 -3.35 -17.26
N LYS A 106 8.78 -2.12 -17.75
CA LYS A 106 8.67 -0.93 -16.88
C LYS A 106 7.60 -1.09 -15.80
N LYS A 107 6.44 -1.67 -16.13
CA LYS A 107 5.37 -1.93 -15.15
C LYS A 107 5.79 -2.94 -14.09
N LYS A 108 6.47 -4.03 -14.49
CA LYS A 108 7.02 -5.02 -13.56
C LYS A 108 8.08 -4.42 -12.65
N ASP A 109 8.99 -3.63 -13.21
CA ASP A 109 10.03 -2.95 -12.45
C ASP A 109 9.41 -1.96 -11.45
N GLN A 110 8.38 -1.21 -11.85
CA GLN A 110 7.67 -0.30 -10.96
C GLN A 110 6.99 -1.04 -9.81
N HIS A 111 6.29 -2.14 -10.11
CA HIS A 111 5.69 -3.00 -9.09
C HIS A 111 6.75 -3.49 -8.09
N SER A 112 7.86 -4.04 -8.58
CA SER A 112 8.93 -4.56 -7.73
C SER A 112 9.57 -3.46 -6.88
N LYS A 113 9.78 -2.27 -7.44
CA LYS A 113 10.30 -1.11 -6.71
C LYS A 113 9.36 -0.64 -5.61
N ASN A 114 8.07 -0.47 -5.92
CA ASN A 114 7.07 -0.04 -4.93
C ASN A 114 6.95 -1.06 -3.80
N LYS A 115 6.87 -2.35 -4.14
CA LYS A 115 6.81 -3.44 -3.17
C LYS A 115 8.03 -3.43 -2.25
N LYS A 116 9.23 -3.40 -2.82
CA LYS A 116 10.48 -3.36 -2.04
C LYS A 116 10.54 -2.11 -1.15
N LYS A 117 10.19 -0.93 -1.69
CA LYS A 117 10.15 0.32 -0.91
C LYS A 117 9.22 0.18 0.30
N ALA A 118 8.02 -0.37 0.12
CA ALA A 118 7.08 -0.58 1.22
C ALA A 118 7.60 -1.58 2.26
N GLU A 119 8.26 -2.66 1.85
CA GLU A 119 8.87 -3.66 2.76
C GLU A 119 10.05 -3.07 3.55
N ASP A 120 10.92 -2.30 2.90
CA ASP A 120 12.05 -1.62 3.52
C ASP A 120 11.54 -0.61 4.57
N LEU A 121 10.53 0.20 4.22
CA LEU A 121 9.92 1.16 5.13
C LEU A 121 9.19 0.48 6.31
N LYS A 122 8.49 -0.63 6.06
CA LYS A 122 7.85 -1.40 7.12
C LYS A 122 8.86 -1.88 8.17
N THR A 123 9.96 -2.45 7.71
CA THR A 123 11.07 -2.88 8.59
C THR A 123 11.61 -1.70 9.40
N ALA A 124 11.76 -0.54 8.76
CA ALA A 124 12.24 0.68 9.40
C ALA A 124 11.26 1.24 10.45
N VAL A 125 9.95 1.10 10.25
CA VAL A 125 8.92 1.40 11.25
C VAL A 125 9.03 0.45 12.44
N GLU A 126 9.07 -0.86 12.20
CA GLU A 126 9.10 -1.89 13.25
C GLU A 126 10.33 -1.72 14.15
N SER A 127 11.49 -1.42 13.56
CA SER A 127 12.72 -1.12 14.30
C SER A 127 12.59 0.11 15.19
N ARG A 128 12.04 1.22 14.68
CA ARG A 128 11.83 2.45 15.46
C ARG A 128 10.80 2.29 16.57
N LYS A 129 9.69 1.59 16.29
CA LYS A 129 8.68 1.27 17.32
C LYS A 129 9.30 0.49 18.46
N SER A 130 10.09 -0.53 18.14
CA SER A 130 10.76 -1.36 19.14
C SER A 130 11.75 -0.55 19.98
N ALA A 131 12.53 0.35 19.35
CA ALA A 131 13.45 1.24 20.05
C ALA A 131 12.71 2.23 20.96
N ASN A 132 11.63 2.86 20.47
CA ASN A 132 10.83 3.80 21.26
C ASN A 132 10.15 3.10 22.44
N GLN A 133 9.56 1.90 22.22
CA GLN A 133 8.95 1.11 23.28
C GLN A 133 9.98 0.74 24.36
N PHE A 134 11.19 0.37 23.95
CA PHE A 134 12.27 0.08 24.88
C PHE A 134 12.58 1.30 25.75
N TRP A 135 12.83 2.46 25.14
CA TRP A 135 13.14 3.70 25.87
C TRP A 135 12.01 4.18 26.77
N GLU A 136 10.77 4.06 26.30
CA GLU A 136 9.59 4.36 27.10
C GLU A 136 9.52 3.46 28.34
N ASN A 137 9.72 2.15 28.19
CA ASN A 137 9.73 1.22 29.30
C ASN A 137 10.85 1.56 30.30
N GLN A 138 12.04 1.92 29.82
CA GLN A 138 13.16 2.32 30.70
C GLN A 138 12.84 3.61 31.46
N LEU A 139 12.24 4.60 30.80
CA LEU A 139 11.85 5.86 31.42
C LEU A 139 10.74 5.67 32.46
N SER A 140 9.69 4.92 32.12
CA SER A 140 8.60 4.60 33.04
C SER A 140 9.11 3.81 34.24
N PHE A 141 9.98 2.82 34.01
CA PHE A 141 10.62 2.05 35.07
C PHE A 141 11.46 2.94 35.98
N ALA A 142 12.30 3.81 35.42
CA ALA A 142 13.12 4.76 36.16
C ALA A 142 12.28 5.70 37.04
N VAL A 143 11.15 6.18 36.51
CA VAL A 143 10.19 6.99 37.27
C VAL A 143 9.58 6.22 38.43
N GLU A 144 8.99 5.06 38.16
CA GLU A 144 8.23 4.30 39.14
C GLU A 144 9.10 3.65 40.21
N ASN A 145 10.26 3.13 39.84
CA ASN A 145 11.07 2.27 40.70
C ASN A 145 12.33 2.95 41.24
N VAL A 146 12.74 4.09 40.68
CA VAL A 146 13.92 4.84 41.16
C VAL A 146 13.52 6.21 41.68
N PHE A 147 12.86 7.03 40.86
CA PHE A 147 12.55 8.41 41.25
C PHE A 147 11.49 8.53 42.32
N ILE A 148 10.32 7.89 42.15
CA ILE A 148 9.23 7.96 43.13
C ILE A 148 9.69 7.52 44.53
N PRO A 149 10.41 6.38 44.70
CA PRO A 149 10.99 6.01 46.00
C PRO A 149 11.99 7.01 46.58
N CYS A 150 12.62 7.84 45.74
CA CYS A 150 13.65 8.80 46.12
C CYS A 150 13.19 10.27 46.23
N LEU A 151 11.91 10.58 45.96
CA LEU A 151 11.38 11.95 45.94
C LEU A 151 11.64 12.73 47.25
N GLY A 152 11.75 12.05 48.40
CA GLY A 152 12.03 12.68 49.69
C GLY A 152 13.51 12.97 49.98
N ASN A 153 14.45 12.38 49.22
CA ASN A 153 15.88 12.37 49.59
C ASN A 153 16.80 13.13 48.62
N ASN A 154 16.35 13.43 47.40
CA ASN A 154 17.25 13.83 46.31
C ASN A 154 16.90 15.14 45.57
N ASN A 155 16.21 16.10 46.21
CA ASN A 155 15.83 17.39 45.61
C ASN A 155 15.09 17.28 44.24
N LEU A 156 14.52 16.12 43.93
CA LEU A 156 13.66 15.96 42.75
C LEU A 156 12.33 16.66 43.02
N ASN A 157 11.92 17.49 42.07
CA ASN A 157 10.61 18.10 42.10
C ASN A 157 9.54 17.02 41.81
N PRO A 158 8.63 16.72 42.76
CA PRO A 158 7.57 15.74 42.54
C PRO A 158 6.71 16.07 41.31
N ASP A 159 6.47 17.36 41.06
CA ASP A 159 5.66 17.81 39.93
C ASP A 159 6.30 17.47 38.57
N GLU A 160 7.63 17.41 38.49
CA GLU A 160 8.35 17.04 37.27
C GLU A 160 8.28 15.52 37.01
N VAL A 161 8.36 14.72 38.06
CA VAL A 161 8.31 13.25 38.00
C VAL A 161 6.90 12.77 37.67
N TYR A 162 5.88 13.26 38.38
CA TYR A 162 4.48 12.95 38.07
C TYR A 162 4.02 13.60 36.77
N GLY A 163 4.55 14.79 36.47
CA GLY A 163 4.28 15.50 35.22
C GLY A 163 4.75 14.73 33.99
N PHE A 164 5.86 13.99 34.04
CA PHE A 164 6.26 13.12 32.92
C PHE A 164 5.23 12.03 32.62
N GLN A 165 4.77 11.28 33.64
CA GLN A 165 3.80 10.20 33.44
C GLN A 165 2.48 10.72 32.86
N GLN A 166 2.02 11.88 33.33
CA GLN A 166 0.80 12.51 32.82
C GLN A 166 0.98 13.12 31.41
N ASN A 167 2.18 13.65 31.12
CA ASN A 167 2.48 14.26 29.82
C ASN A 167 2.79 13.24 28.74
N LEU A 168 3.31 12.04 29.06
CA LEU A 168 3.71 11.04 28.07
C LEU A 168 2.54 10.67 27.14
N GLU A 169 1.40 10.25 27.70
CA GLU A 169 0.23 9.88 26.89
C GLU A 169 -0.35 11.09 26.15
N SER A 170 -0.46 12.24 26.83
CA SER A 170 -0.92 13.50 26.21
C SER A 170 -0.06 13.92 25.02
N GLN A 171 1.25 13.68 25.08
CA GLN A 171 2.21 14.03 24.03
C GLN A 171 2.22 13.01 22.89
N LYS A 172 2.02 11.71 23.17
CA LYS A 172 1.77 10.70 22.14
C LYS A 172 0.51 11.07 21.34
N ASP A 173 -0.57 11.42 22.02
CA ASP A 173 -1.82 11.84 21.39
C ASP A 173 -1.64 13.12 20.57
N PHE A 174 -0.89 14.10 21.09
CA PHE A 174 -0.58 15.33 20.37
C PHE A 174 0.21 15.04 19.08
N ILE A 175 1.27 14.24 19.15
CA ILE A 175 2.07 13.83 17.99
C ILE A 175 1.19 13.10 16.97
N ALA A 176 0.35 12.17 17.42
CA ALA A 176 -0.58 11.45 16.55
C ALA A 176 -1.55 12.39 15.83
N GLN A 177 -2.12 13.38 16.53
CA GLN A 177 -3.00 14.38 15.93
C GLN A 177 -2.29 15.29 14.92
N GLU A 178 -1.05 15.71 15.19
CA GLU A 178 -0.28 16.49 14.23
C GLU A 178 0.01 15.71 12.95
N ILE A 179 0.44 14.46 13.08
CA ILE A 179 0.72 13.58 11.93
C ILE A 179 -0.56 13.34 11.13
N GLN A 180 -1.69 13.11 11.80
CA GLN A 180 -2.99 12.94 11.14
C GLN A 180 -3.39 14.19 10.33
N LYS A 181 -3.22 15.39 10.90
CA LYS A 181 -3.48 16.65 10.18
C LYS A 181 -2.57 16.81 8.96
N GLU A 182 -1.31 16.43 9.07
CA GLU A 182 -0.38 16.47 7.94
C GLU A 182 -0.78 15.48 6.84
N MET A 183 -1.25 14.28 7.21
CA MET A 183 -1.77 13.30 6.25
C MET A 183 -3.02 13.81 5.53
N GLU A 184 -3.92 14.52 6.22
CA GLU A 184 -5.16 15.05 5.65
C GLU A 184 -4.93 16.14 4.59
N ILE A 185 -3.87 16.93 4.74
CA ILE A 185 -3.51 18.00 3.78
C ILE A 185 -2.52 17.52 2.70
N ASP A 186 -2.05 16.28 2.77
CA ASP A 186 -1.11 15.73 1.80
C ASP A 186 -1.82 15.36 0.49
N GLY A 187 -1.70 16.25 -0.49
CA GLY A 187 -2.26 16.03 -1.82
C GLY A 187 -1.75 14.76 -2.52
N LYS A 188 -0.52 14.30 -2.23
CA LYS A 188 0.00 13.06 -2.84
C LYS A 188 -0.65 11.82 -2.25
N LEU A 189 -0.81 11.78 -0.92
CA LEU A 189 -1.50 10.68 -0.26
C LEU A 189 -2.95 10.60 -0.75
N ALA A 190 -3.64 11.74 -0.84
CA ALA A 190 -4.99 11.83 -1.38
C ALA A 190 -5.08 11.34 -2.84
N GLU A 191 -4.18 11.80 -3.71
CA GLU A 191 -4.14 11.39 -5.12
C GLU A 191 -3.91 9.87 -5.28
N VAL A 192 -2.99 9.29 -4.51
CA VAL A 192 -2.71 7.84 -4.56
C VAL A 192 -3.87 7.04 -3.98
N ALA A 193 -4.53 7.52 -2.92
CA ALA A 193 -5.72 6.90 -2.36
C ALA A 193 -6.90 6.90 -3.34
N GLU A 194 -7.14 8.01 -4.04
CA GLU A 194 -8.16 8.10 -5.09
C GLU A 194 -7.86 7.13 -6.25
N LYS A 195 -6.60 7.10 -6.72
CA LYS A 195 -6.17 6.13 -7.74
C LYS A 195 -6.40 4.69 -7.30
N LEU A 196 -6.13 4.38 -6.03
CA LEU A 196 -6.37 3.04 -5.48
C LEU A 196 -7.86 2.69 -5.46
N GLN A 197 -8.72 3.65 -5.06
CA GLN A 197 -10.17 3.47 -5.08
C GLN A 197 -10.67 3.18 -6.49
N VAL A 198 -10.33 4.01 -7.47
CA VAL A 198 -10.73 3.82 -8.88
C VAL A 198 -10.29 2.46 -9.39
N VAL A 199 -9.06 2.03 -9.07
CA VAL A 199 -8.55 0.73 -9.53
C VAL A 199 -9.24 -0.45 -8.82
N ASN A 200 -9.67 -0.30 -7.57
CA ASN A 200 -10.48 -1.32 -6.89
C ASN A 200 -11.87 -1.46 -7.54
N GLU A 201 -12.50 -0.36 -7.94
CA GLU A 201 -13.76 -0.37 -8.70
C GLU A 201 -13.57 -1.04 -10.07
N GLU A 202 -12.51 -0.69 -10.80
CA GLU A 202 -12.15 -1.34 -12.06
C GLU A 202 -11.90 -2.86 -11.89
N LEU A 203 -11.27 -3.25 -10.78
CA LEU A 203 -11.00 -4.64 -10.45
C LEU A 203 -12.29 -5.41 -10.17
N ALA A 204 -13.23 -4.81 -9.43
CA ALA A 204 -14.55 -5.39 -9.17
C ALA A 204 -15.33 -5.61 -10.47
N ILE A 205 -15.31 -4.64 -11.39
CA ILE A 205 -15.90 -4.78 -12.73
C ILE A 205 -15.21 -5.92 -13.51
N ALA A 206 -13.87 -5.99 -13.48
CA ALA A 206 -13.14 -7.06 -14.16
C ALA A 206 -13.45 -8.45 -13.58
N GLN A 207 -13.64 -8.54 -12.26
CA GLN A 207 -14.04 -9.76 -11.58
C GLN A 207 -15.45 -10.18 -11.98
N TYR A 208 -16.42 -9.25 -11.91
CA TYR A 208 -17.78 -9.48 -12.39
C TYR A 208 -17.81 -9.95 -13.85
N ASN A 209 -17.00 -9.33 -14.72
CA ASN A 209 -16.92 -9.69 -16.13
C ASN A 209 -16.38 -11.10 -16.35
N LYS A 210 -15.41 -11.53 -15.53
CA LYS A 210 -14.88 -12.90 -15.56
C LYS A 210 -15.95 -13.90 -15.09
N ASP A 211 -16.65 -13.59 -14.00
CA ASP A 211 -17.65 -14.48 -13.42
C ASP A 211 -18.86 -14.65 -14.37
N ASN A 212 -19.17 -13.61 -15.15
CA ASN A 212 -20.27 -13.59 -16.14
C ASN A 212 -19.77 -13.67 -17.59
N LYS A 213 -18.60 -14.29 -17.83
CA LYS A 213 -17.88 -14.24 -19.12
C LYS A 213 -18.70 -14.57 -20.36
N LYS A 214 -19.67 -15.50 -20.28
CA LYS A 214 -20.52 -15.88 -21.43
C LYS A 214 -21.40 -14.72 -21.89
N VAL A 215 -22.06 -14.06 -20.93
CA VAL A 215 -22.95 -12.92 -21.20
C VAL A 215 -22.12 -11.70 -21.62
N MET A 216 -21.02 -11.46 -20.92
CA MET A 216 -20.16 -10.31 -21.17
C MET A 216 -19.36 -10.45 -22.48
N ALA A 217 -19.02 -11.66 -22.91
CA ALA A 217 -18.37 -11.91 -24.21
C ALA A 217 -19.24 -11.39 -25.36
N VAL A 218 -20.56 -11.64 -25.29
CA VAL A 218 -21.53 -11.14 -26.28
C VAL A 218 -21.70 -9.63 -26.16
N GLN A 219 -21.90 -9.11 -24.95
CA GLN A 219 -22.15 -7.67 -24.74
C GLN A 219 -20.95 -6.80 -25.10
N LEU A 220 -19.74 -7.22 -24.74
CA LEU A 220 -18.50 -6.47 -24.96
C LEU A 220 -17.81 -6.84 -26.28
N LYS A 221 -18.33 -7.82 -27.02
CA LYS A 221 -17.74 -8.36 -28.26
C LYS A 221 -16.29 -8.82 -28.05
N LEU A 222 -16.06 -9.62 -27.01
CA LEU A 222 -14.73 -10.11 -26.61
C LEU A 222 -14.71 -11.63 -26.52
N ASP A 223 -13.55 -12.24 -26.79
CA ASP A 223 -13.32 -13.65 -26.48
C ASP A 223 -13.32 -13.86 -24.96
N GLU A 224 -14.03 -14.89 -24.49
CA GLU A 224 -14.07 -15.32 -23.10
C GLU A 224 -12.69 -15.46 -22.46
N ARG A 225 -11.68 -15.89 -23.24
CA ARG A 225 -10.30 -16.06 -22.77
C ARG A 225 -9.65 -14.73 -22.36
N THR A 226 -10.17 -13.60 -22.84
CA THR A 226 -9.64 -12.26 -22.59
C THR A 226 -9.94 -11.79 -21.16
N PHE A 227 -10.99 -12.28 -20.52
CA PHE A 227 -11.40 -11.84 -19.18
C PHE A 227 -10.37 -12.20 -18.11
N GLU A 228 -9.77 -13.39 -18.17
CA GLU A 228 -8.72 -13.81 -17.23
C GLU A 228 -7.50 -12.89 -17.32
N SER A 229 -7.10 -12.56 -18.54
CA SER A 229 -5.96 -11.66 -18.80
C SER A 229 -6.25 -10.24 -18.32
N ARG A 230 -7.47 -9.73 -18.51
CA ARG A 230 -7.89 -8.41 -18.02
C ARG A 230 -7.89 -8.35 -16.50
N LEU A 231 -8.45 -9.35 -15.83
CA LEU A 231 -8.45 -9.44 -14.37
C LEU A 231 -7.02 -9.46 -13.83
N THR A 232 -6.14 -10.30 -14.39
CA THR A 232 -4.73 -10.39 -13.96
C THR A 232 -4.01 -9.05 -14.09
N ARG A 233 -4.22 -8.32 -15.20
CA ARG A 233 -3.63 -6.98 -15.40
C ARG A 233 -4.16 -5.96 -14.40
N LYS A 234 -5.47 -5.99 -14.09
CA LYS A 234 -6.06 -5.09 -13.09
C LYS A 234 -5.55 -5.40 -11.68
N LYS A 235 -5.39 -6.69 -11.31
CA LYS A 235 -4.75 -7.09 -10.04
C LYS A 235 -3.33 -6.54 -9.92
N GLN A 236 -2.50 -6.70 -10.95
CA GLN A 236 -1.14 -6.16 -10.94
C GLN A 236 -1.12 -4.64 -10.78
N LYS A 237 -2.00 -3.91 -11.49
CA LYS A 237 -2.13 -2.44 -11.36
C LYS A 237 -2.54 -2.06 -9.93
N GLN A 238 -3.51 -2.77 -9.36
CA GLN A 238 -3.99 -2.57 -8.00
C GLN A 238 -2.86 -2.76 -6.99
N GLU A 239 -2.12 -3.87 -7.09
CA GLU A 239 -1.00 -4.15 -6.19
C GLU A 239 0.09 -3.07 -6.29
N THR A 240 0.44 -2.62 -7.49
CA THR A 240 1.46 -1.57 -7.68
C THR A 240 1.08 -0.27 -6.96
N ILE A 241 -0.17 0.16 -7.07
CA ILE A 241 -0.68 1.39 -6.42
C ILE A 241 -0.85 1.17 -4.92
N PHE A 242 -1.28 -0.02 -4.51
CA PHE A 242 -1.40 -0.38 -3.11
C PHE A 242 -0.06 -0.31 -2.36
N TYR A 243 1.03 -0.81 -2.97
CA TYR A 243 2.35 -0.68 -2.37
C TYR A 243 2.86 0.76 -2.34
N GLU A 244 2.48 1.58 -3.33
CA GLU A 244 2.78 3.02 -3.32
C GLU A 244 2.08 3.72 -2.16
N HIS A 245 0.78 3.47 -2.00
CA HIS A 245 -0.01 3.98 -0.88
C HIS A 245 0.58 3.55 0.46
N LYS A 246 0.89 2.26 0.63
CA LYS A 246 1.53 1.73 1.85
C LYS A 246 2.87 2.39 2.14
N ALA A 247 3.70 2.62 1.13
CA ALA A 247 4.98 3.29 1.33
C ALA A 247 4.79 4.69 1.92
N ILE A 248 3.83 5.48 1.41
CA ILE A 248 3.53 6.81 1.95
C ILE A 248 3.03 6.72 3.39
N LEU A 249 2.13 5.78 3.70
CA LEU A 249 1.66 5.56 5.08
C LEU A 249 2.81 5.23 6.04
N PHE A 250 3.74 4.36 5.62
CA PHE A 250 4.92 4.04 6.43
C PHE A 250 5.88 5.22 6.59
N GLU A 251 5.98 6.13 5.62
CA GLU A 251 6.76 7.37 5.79
C GLU A 251 6.17 8.25 6.91
N TYR A 252 4.84 8.38 6.97
CA TYR A 252 4.17 9.07 8.08
C TYR A 252 4.35 8.37 9.41
N GLU A 253 4.30 7.04 9.41
CA GLU A 253 4.52 6.27 10.63
C GLU A 253 5.97 6.39 11.13
N ILE A 254 6.96 6.41 10.24
CA ILE A 254 8.35 6.74 10.58
C ILE A 254 8.41 8.13 11.21
N LYS A 255 7.78 9.13 10.58
CA LYS A 255 7.76 10.51 11.09
C LYS A 255 7.14 10.61 12.49
N HIS A 256 6.07 9.88 12.74
CA HIS A 256 5.47 9.73 14.07
C HIS A 256 6.50 9.15 15.06
N GLN A 257 7.16 8.05 14.71
CA GLN A 257 8.15 7.42 15.59
C GLN A 257 9.39 8.32 15.82
N ASP A 258 9.84 9.07 14.83
CA ASP A 258 10.97 9.99 14.97
C ASP A 258 10.63 11.14 15.94
N ARG A 259 9.40 11.70 15.87
CA ARG A 259 8.94 12.72 16.83
C ARG A 259 8.85 12.17 18.25
N LEU A 260 8.32 10.95 18.40
CA LEU A 260 8.26 10.28 19.70
C LEU A 260 9.67 10.02 20.25
N SER A 261 10.62 9.61 19.40
CA SER A 261 12.01 9.40 19.79
C SER A 261 12.66 10.69 20.32
N ILE A 262 12.46 11.81 19.63
CA ILE A 262 12.95 13.14 20.07
C ILE A 262 12.37 13.51 21.44
N PHE A 263 11.07 13.26 21.63
CA PHE A 263 10.38 13.50 22.89
C PHE A 263 10.96 12.66 24.03
N LEU A 264 11.08 11.33 23.84
CA LEU A 264 11.64 10.42 24.84
C LEU A 264 13.09 10.78 25.17
N ASN A 265 13.90 11.11 24.17
CA ASN A 265 15.29 11.52 24.36
C ASN A 265 15.40 12.82 25.19
N ARG A 266 14.47 13.77 25.01
CA ARG A 266 14.43 14.99 25.84
C ARG A 266 14.25 14.65 27.33
N TYR A 267 13.33 13.75 27.66
CA TYR A 267 13.10 13.32 29.04
C TYR A 267 14.25 12.49 29.58
N TRP A 268 14.80 11.58 28.78
CA TRP A 268 15.98 10.81 29.15
C TRP A 268 17.13 11.73 29.53
N ASN A 269 17.48 12.71 28.69
CA ASN A 269 18.55 13.66 28.99
C ASN A 269 18.26 14.56 30.20
N HIS A 270 17.00 14.88 30.46
CA HIS A 270 16.61 15.65 31.65
C HIS A 270 16.79 14.83 32.93
N PHE A 271 16.37 13.57 32.93
CA PHE A 271 16.43 12.69 34.09
C PHE A 271 17.78 12.01 34.30
N TYR A 272 18.57 11.86 33.24
CA TYR A 272 19.83 11.12 33.23
C TYR A 272 20.80 11.56 34.33
N PRO A 273 21.11 12.86 34.55
CA PRO A 273 22.05 13.27 35.59
C PRO A 273 21.60 12.84 36.99
N THR A 274 20.30 12.89 37.24
CA THR A 274 19.72 12.51 38.52
C THR A 274 19.69 10.99 38.71
N LEU A 275 19.32 10.23 37.67
CA LEU A 275 19.41 8.76 37.70
C LEU A 275 20.84 8.29 37.94
N TRP A 276 21.79 8.91 37.23
CA TRP A 276 23.21 8.64 37.41
C TRP A 276 23.61 8.86 38.86
N ASN A 277 23.29 10.01 39.45
CA ASN A 277 23.63 10.31 40.84
C ASN A 277 23.03 9.31 41.84
N ILE A 278 21.78 8.90 41.64
CA ILE A 278 21.11 7.92 42.50
C ILE A 278 21.78 6.55 42.40
N LEU A 279 22.17 6.11 41.19
CA LEU A 279 22.61 4.74 40.93
C LEU A 279 24.13 4.54 40.92
N SER A 280 24.93 5.61 41.03
CA SER A 280 26.40 5.60 40.95
C SER A 280 27.08 4.86 42.09
N ASN A 281 26.58 4.98 43.32
CA ASN A 281 27.27 4.51 44.54
C ASN A 281 26.50 3.37 45.24
N HIS A 282 26.20 2.32 44.47
CA HIS A 282 25.15 1.33 44.75
C HIS A 282 23.75 1.97 44.81
N PRO A 283 22.71 1.31 44.27
CA PRO A 283 21.36 1.84 44.41
C PRO A 283 21.03 1.96 45.91
N PRO A 284 20.40 3.06 46.36
CA PRO A 284 20.07 3.26 47.76
C PRO A 284 19.26 2.08 48.30
N PRO A 285 19.37 1.73 49.60
CA PRO A 285 18.60 0.63 50.19
C PRO A 285 17.09 0.74 49.90
N ILE A 286 16.54 1.95 49.88
CA ILE A 286 15.13 2.19 49.56
C ILE A 286 14.75 1.77 48.14
N VAL A 287 15.66 1.91 47.16
CA VAL A 287 15.45 1.50 45.77
C VAL A 287 15.61 -0.02 45.64
N LEU A 288 16.61 -0.60 46.30
CA LEU A 288 16.83 -2.06 46.32
C LEU A 288 15.68 -2.80 47.00
N ASP A 289 15.26 -2.35 48.17
CA ASP A 289 14.16 -2.94 48.93
C ASP A 289 12.85 -2.84 48.15
N HIS A 290 12.63 -1.71 47.46
CA HIS A 290 11.47 -1.54 46.58
C HIS A 290 11.51 -2.54 45.42
N ALA A 291 12.63 -2.61 44.68
CA ALA A 291 12.79 -3.51 43.55
C ALA A 291 12.68 -5.00 43.95
N GLN A 292 13.15 -5.37 45.15
CA GLN A 292 12.98 -6.73 45.67
C GLN A 292 11.51 -7.04 46.00
N ARG A 293 10.76 -6.09 46.57
CA ARG A 293 9.34 -6.26 46.88
C ARG A 293 8.47 -6.34 45.62
N THR A 294 8.82 -5.57 44.58
CA THR A 294 8.08 -5.55 43.32
C THR A 294 8.57 -6.60 42.32
N GLY A 295 9.66 -7.31 42.62
CA GLY A 295 10.23 -8.34 41.75
C GLY A 295 10.96 -7.77 40.52
N THR A 296 11.36 -6.50 40.55
CA THR A 296 11.94 -5.77 39.42
C THR A 296 13.47 -5.60 39.51
N THR A 297 14.11 -6.37 40.39
CA THR A 297 15.57 -6.32 40.62
C THR A 297 16.40 -6.47 39.34
N GLU A 298 16.01 -7.37 38.42
CA GLU A 298 16.71 -7.55 37.14
C GLU A 298 16.63 -6.31 36.25
N GLN A 299 15.45 -5.68 36.17
CA GLN A 299 15.23 -4.45 35.38
C GLN A 299 16.01 -3.27 35.97
N LEU A 300 16.15 -3.20 37.29
CA LEU A 300 17.00 -2.21 37.96
C LEU A 300 18.47 -2.37 37.56
N PHE A 301 18.98 -3.59 37.50
CA PHE A 301 20.35 -3.84 37.05
C PHE A 301 20.52 -3.58 35.56
N GLN A 302 19.55 -3.89 34.72
CA GLN A 302 19.56 -3.52 33.30
C GLN A 302 19.60 -2.00 33.10
N LEU A 303 18.75 -1.24 33.81
CA LEU A 303 18.78 0.22 33.79
C LEU A 303 20.14 0.77 34.21
N ARG A 304 20.73 0.17 35.25
CA ARG A 304 22.08 0.55 35.72
C ARG A 304 23.14 0.24 34.66
N GLU A 305 23.12 -0.93 34.03
CA GLU A 305 24.05 -1.25 32.94
C GLU A 305 23.94 -0.26 31.78
N LEU A 306 22.71 0.10 31.38
CA LEU A 306 22.47 1.09 30.33
C LEU A 306 23.05 2.48 30.67
N LEU A 307 23.02 2.87 31.93
CA LEU A 307 23.58 4.15 32.38
C LEU A 307 25.11 4.11 32.37
N PHE A 308 25.73 3.13 33.04
CA PHE A 308 27.18 3.13 33.33
C PHE A 308 28.05 2.43 32.28
N ASN A 309 27.47 1.52 31.49
CA ASN A 309 28.13 0.83 30.39
C ASN A 309 27.27 0.96 29.11
N PRO A 310 27.07 2.18 28.59
CA PRO A 310 26.48 2.35 27.27
C PRO A 310 27.50 1.81 26.27
N GLY A 311 27.30 0.57 25.81
CA GLY A 311 28.17 -0.09 24.82
C GLY A 311 28.44 0.77 23.60
#